data_AF-A0A4S2MCG5-F1
#
_entry.id   AF-A0A4S2MCG5-F1
#
_cell.length_a   1.000
_cell.length_b   1.000
_cell.length_c   1.000
_cell.angle_alpha   90.00
_cell.angle_beta   90.00
_cell.angle_gamma   90.00
#
_symmetry.space_group_name_H-M   'P 1'
#
loop_
_entity.id
_entity.type
_entity.pdbx_description
1 polymer ?
#
loop_
_entity_poly.entity_id
_entity_poly.type
_entity_poly.pdbx_seq_one_letter_code
_entity_poly.pdbx_strand_id
1 'polypeptide(L)'
;MRLIFTAVAFQLATTLFIILWLSTLSHGNKSKLSKSVDLYDRSQQKRMDALKLKPNEVIRWKALTELDGAKYYGPGAFIVKNCSNGTFVSLETPVSTIRKYTFFGTELFNYMQNKDVVEKICQFKQRRSILNDAPEWQDYKLLINQPKVCSNRETARVDLLLLIKSAHNHVVERNAIRGLWANSSCWAGRTVRHVFLLGSTDNATWNQRVAREAGRFADVIQQDFHDDYYNNTLKVLFGLQWTLSFCPEAQWILFVDDDMFVNPRNVLALLKNLDLRFYRWLLFGNQRTFPPVTRENSKWAIDEDAYPYDYYPSYVSGATILVGSKLALDLYIGSRFTRMIPFDDAFFGLVLNALLLIPVHLGGVYVDDYSELNKLSRSRQFTLHGVSSPLRQRRLWIQMKISEMCDPQKKQVQQTGKRRQPCNRQQFMTLTAS
;
A
#
# COMPACT_ATOMS: atom_id res chain seq x y z
N MET A 1 38.37 7.55 -39.18
CA MET A 1 38.95 6.24 -38.78
C MET A 1 39.86 6.30 -37.56
N ARG A 2 40.80 7.26 -37.41
CA ARG A 2 41.68 7.34 -36.22
C ARG A 2 40.97 7.59 -34.87
N LEU A 3 39.84 8.29 -34.86
CA LEU A 3 39.04 8.55 -33.62
C LEU A 3 38.23 7.33 -33.12
N ILE A 4 37.89 6.39 -34.01
CA ILE A 4 37.14 5.17 -33.63
C ILE A 4 38.09 4.14 -33.01
N PHE A 5 39.33 4.06 -33.50
CA PHE A 5 40.35 3.19 -32.92
C PHE A 5 40.78 3.61 -31.51
N THR A 6 40.80 4.91 -31.19
CA THR A 6 41.12 5.40 -29.84
C THR A 6 40.00 5.14 -28.83
N ALA A 7 38.74 5.21 -29.25
CA ALA A 7 37.60 4.93 -28.38
C ALA A 7 37.49 3.43 -28.03
N VAL A 8 37.68 2.55 -29.03
CA VAL A 8 37.66 1.10 -28.83
C VAL A 8 38.84 0.62 -27.97
N ALA A 9 40.03 1.22 -28.14
CA ALA A 9 41.19 0.92 -27.29
C ALA A 9 40.98 1.36 -25.82
N PHE A 10 40.31 2.49 -25.57
CA PHE A 10 39.99 2.96 -24.22
C PHE A 10 38.92 2.09 -23.53
N GLN A 11 37.96 1.58 -24.30
CA GLN A 11 36.89 0.72 -23.81
C GLN A 11 37.38 -0.70 -23.48
N LEU A 12 38.33 -1.23 -24.27
CA LEU A 12 39.01 -2.50 -23.99
C LEU A 12 39.98 -2.39 -22.81
N ALA A 13 40.68 -1.26 -22.67
CA ALA A 13 41.57 -1.02 -21.52
C ALA A 13 40.80 -0.90 -20.20
N THR A 14 39.63 -0.26 -20.19
CA THR A 14 38.77 -0.15 -19.00
C THR A 14 38.09 -1.47 -18.63
N THR A 15 37.67 -2.30 -19.60
CA THR A 15 37.17 -3.65 -19.31
C THR A 15 38.27 -4.57 -18.79
N LEU A 16 39.50 -4.52 -19.34
CA LEU A 16 40.62 -5.27 -18.79
C LEU A 16 41.01 -4.80 -17.39
N PHE A 17 40.95 -3.49 -17.11
CA PHE A 17 41.19 -2.96 -15.77
C PHE A 17 40.14 -3.41 -14.76
N ILE A 18 38.86 -3.47 -15.16
CA ILE A 18 37.78 -3.97 -14.30
C ILE A 18 37.91 -5.48 -14.07
N ILE A 19 38.26 -6.25 -15.11
CA ILE A 19 38.49 -7.70 -14.99
C ILE A 19 39.72 -7.98 -14.11
N LEU A 20 40.81 -7.22 -14.28
CA LEU A 20 41.99 -7.31 -13.42
C LEU A 20 41.68 -6.87 -11.99
N TRP A 21 40.94 -5.77 -11.80
CA TRP A 21 40.51 -5.30 -10.48
C TRP A 21 39.61 -6.32 -9.76
N LEU A 22 38.64 -6.92 -10.47
CA LEU A 22 37.80 -8.01 -9.96
C LEU A 22 38.60 -9.30 -9.69
N SER A 23 39.68 -9.55 -10.42
CA SER A 23 40.61 -10.67 -10.18
C SER A 23 41.57 -10.43 -9.01
N THR A 24 41.82 -9.15 -8.66
CA THR A 24 42.63 -8.75 -7.50
C THR A 24 41.85 -8.57 -6.19
N LEU A 25 40.50 -8.64 -6.24
CA LEU A 25 39.69 -8.74 -5.04
C LEU A 25 40.01 -10.06 -4.32
N SER A 26 40.80 -9.97 -3.25
CA SER A 26 41.17 -11.14 -2.45
C SER A 26 39.91 -11.89 -1.97
N HIS A 27 40.06 -13.20 -1.76
CA HIS A 27 39.03 -14.06 -1.14
C HIS A 27 38.41 -13.44 0.13
N GLY A 28 39.15 -12.55 0.82
CA GLY A 28 38.69 -11.77 1.96
C GLY A 28 37.48 -10.87 1.67
N ASN A 29 37.40 -10.19 0.53
CA ASN A 29 36.28 -9.27 0.23
C ASN A 29 35.02 -9.99 -0.24
N LYS A 30 35.13 -11.08 -1.01
CA LYS A 30 33.99 -11.95 -1.35
C LYS A 30 33.44 -12.65 -0.10
N SER A 31 34.31 -13.10 0.81
CA SER A 31 33.87 -13.68 2.09
C SER A 31 33.24 -12.65 3.04
N LYS A 32 33.71 -11.39 3.03
CA LYS A 32 33.11 -10.30 3.82
C LYS A 32 31.72 -9.92 3.29
N LEU A 33 31.54 -9.86 1.98
CA LEU A 33 30.24 -9.57 1.35
C LEU A 33 29.23 -10.73 1.57
N SER A 34 29.67 -11.98 1.39
CA SER A 34 28.86 -13.16 1.71
C SER A 34 28.51 -13.23 3.20
N LYS A 35 29.47 -12.94 4.09
CA LYS A 35 29.21 -12.86 5.54
C LYS A 35 28.27 -11.72 5.91
N SER A 36 28.32 -10.57 5.23
CA SER A 36 27.40 -9.45 5.49
C SER A 36 25.97 -9.76 5.04
N VAL A 37 25.80 -10.43 3.90
CA VAL A 37 24.49 -10.93 3.45
C VAL A 37 23.97 -12.00 4.42
N ASP A 38 24.80 -12.98 4.81
CA ASP A 38 24.42 -14.02 5.78
C ASP A 38 24.06 -13.45 7.16
N LEU A 39 24.76 -12.42 7.63
CA LEU A 39 24.47 -11.75 8.90
C LEU A 39 23.18 -10.94 8.82
N TYR A 40 22.93 -10.26 7.69
CA TYR A 40 21.67 -9.58 7.43
C TYR A 40 20.49 -10.56 7.42
N ASP A 41 20.63 -11.68 6.71
CA ASP A 41 19.59 -12.72 6.62
C ASP A 41 19.28 -13.39 7.95
N ARG A 42 20.31 -13.70 8.76
CA ARG A 42 20.13 -14.25 10.12
C ARG A 42 19.49 -13.23 11.07
N SER A 43 19.84 -11.95 10.95
CA SER A 43 19.24 -10.84 11.70
C SER A 43 17.75 -10.70 11.36
N GLN A 44 17.40 -10.69 10.08
CA GLN A 44 16.01 -10.61 9.63
C GLN A 44 15.22 -11.86 10.06
N GLN A 45 15.81 -13.06 9.93
CA GLN A 45 15.13 -14.29 10.32
C GLN A 45 14.80 -14.33 11.82
N LYS A 46 15.79 -14.08 12.70
CA LYS A 46 15.56 -14.05 14.16
C LYS A 46 14.48 -13.05 14.58
N ARG A 47 14.35 -11.92 13.87
CA ARG A 47 13.33 -10.89 14.15
C ARG A 47 11.95 -11.31 13.66
N MET A 48 11.86 -11.90 12.48
CA MET A 48 10.62 -12.45 11.95
C MET A 48 10.11 -13.63 12.80
N ASP A 49 11.02 -14.42 13.37
CA ASP A 49 10.70 -15.46 14.34
C ASP A 49 10.12 -14.87 15.64
N ALA A 50 10.62 -13.71 16.10
CA ALA A 50 10.08 -12.99 17.26
C ALA A 50 8.63 -12.49 17.04
N LEU A 51 8.25 -12.23 15.79
CA LEU A 51 6.88 -11.87 15.39
C LEU A 51 5.93 -13.08 15.29
N LYS A 52 6.41 -14.30 15.54
CA LYS A 52 5.65 -15.57 15.48
C LYS A 52 4.92 -15.77 14.14
N LEU A 53 5.57 -15.39 13.04
CA LEU A 53 5.01 -15.46 11.69
C LEU A 53 5.01 -16.89 11.17
N LYS A 54 4.04 -17.22 10.32
CA LYS A 54 4.05 -18.50 9.60
C LYS A 54 5.20 -18.48 8.58
N PRO A 55 5.87 -19.61 8.30
CA PRO A 55 7.01 -19.66 7.37
C PRO A 55 6.70 -19.04 5.99
N ASN A 56 5.49 -19.29 5.47
CA ASN A 56 5.05 -18.76 4.17
C ASN A 56 4.80 -17.24 4.18
N GLU A 57 4.48 -16.64 5.32
CA GLU A 57 4.32 -15.19 5.47
C GLU A 57 5.70 -14.51 5.45
N VAL A 58 6.68 -15.08 6.17
CA VAL A 58 8.07 -14.60 6.18
C VAL A 58 8.69 -14.69 4.80
N ILE A 59 8.49 -15.81 4.11
CA ILE A 59 9.00 -16.02 2.75
C ILE A 59 8.44 -14.99 1.79
N ARG A 60 7.12 -14.72 1.82
CA ARG A 60 6.50 -13.70 0.95
C ARG A 60 7.02 -12.29 1.24
N TRP A 61 7.12 -11.92 2.52
CA TRP A 61 7.66 -10.61 2.91
C TRP A 61 9.07 -10.41 2.37
N LYS A 62 9.98 -11.37 2.62
CA LYS A 62 11.36 -11.33 2.11
C LYS A 62 11.42 -11.29 0.59
N ALA A 63 10.65 -12.12 -0.09
CA ALA A 63 10.61 -12.15 -1.54
C ALA A 63 10.17 -10.82 -2.17
N LEU A 64 9.27 -10.08 -1.51
CA LEU A 64 8.85 -8.74 -1.96
C LEU A 64 9.93 -7.70 -1.67
N THR A 65 10.55 -7.69 -0.49
CA THR A 65 11.65 -6.78 -0.16
C THR A 65 12.84 -6.97 -1.10
N GLU A 66 13.25 -8.23 -1.29
CA GLU A 66 14.38 -8.63 -2.12
C GLU A 66 14.04 -8.70 -3.61
N LEU A 67 12.80 -8.42 -4.00
CA LEU A 67 12.30 -8.56 -5.38
C LEU A 67 12.69 -9.89 -6.04
N ASP A 68 12.67 -10.95 -5.24
CA ASP A 68 13.03 -12.31 -5.64
C ASP A 68 11.76 -13.12 -5.93
N GLY A 69 11.37 -13.14 -7.20
CA GLY A 69 10.21 -13.90 -7.66
C GLY A 69 10.32 -15.41 -7.40
N ALA A 70 11.54 -15.97 -7.30
CA ALA A 70 11.74 -17.39 -7.01
C ALA A 70 11.21 -17.78 -5.62
N LYS A 71 11.34 -16.86 -4.66
CA LYS A 71 10.87 -17.04 -3.28
C LYS A 71 9.38 -16.69 -3.11
N TYR A 72 8.74 -15.99 -4.03
CA TYR A 72 7.37 -15.50 -3.84
C TYR A 72 6.28 -16.52 -4.20
N TYR A 73 5.69 -17.18 -3.19
CA TYR A 73 4.56 -18.13 -3.36
C TYR A 73 3.24 -17.50 -2.87
N GLY A 74 2.51 -16.81 -3.78
CA GLY A 74 1.18 -16.24 -3.52
C GLY A 74 0.01 -17.10 -4.03
N PRO A 75 -1.23 -16.88 -3.56
CA PRO A 75 -2.41 -17.62 -4.01
C PRO A 75 -2.80 -17.27 -5.45
N GLY A 76 -2.91 -18.32 -6.26
CA GLY A 76 -3.22 -18.28 -7.67
C GLY A 76 -2.00 -18.70 -8.48
N ALA A 77 -2.13 -19.79 -9.24
CA ALA A 77 -1.24 -20.05 -10.35
C ALA A 77 -1.10 -18.75 -11.13
N PHE A 78 0.14 -18.25 -11.29
CA PHE A 78 0.40 -17.14 -12.17
C PHE A 78 0.03 -17.64 -13.57
N ILE A 79 -1.22 -17.45 -13.99
CA ILE A 79 -1.56 -17.60 -15.38
C ILE A 79 -0.91 -16.40 -16.03
N VAL A 80 0.29 -16.63 -16.54
CA VAL A 80 1.09 -15.69 -17.31
C VAL A 80 0.42 -15.54 -18.68
N LYS A 81 -0.84 -15.10 -18.73
CA LYS A 81 -1.43 -14.57 -19.95
C LYS A 81 -0.77 -13.20 -20.18
N ASN A 82 -0.18 -13.01 -21.35
CA ASN A 82 0.53 -11.81 -21.85
C ASN A 82 2.04 -11.70 -21.63
N CYS A 83 2.68 -12.42 -20.71
CA CYS A 83 4.15 -12.37 -20.65
C CYS A 83 4.85 -13.34 -21.60
N SER A 84 4.09 -14.05 -22.44
CA SER A 84 4.62 -15.08 -23.31
C SER A 84 4.98 -14.58 -24.71
N ASN A 85 4.67 -13.33 -25.10
CA ASN A 85 4.99 -12.86 -26.47
C ASN A 85 4.84 -11.35 -26.76
N GLY A 86 5.07 -10.42 -25.84
CA GLY A 86 5.10 -8.97 -26.16
C GLY A 86 3.81 -8.36 -26.76
N THR A 87 2.80 -9.17 -27.03
CA THR A 87 1.48 -8.76 -27.51
C THR A 87 0.61 -8.56 -26.28
N PHE A 88 0.44 -7.29 -25.94
CA PHE A 88 -0.64 -6.80 -25.11
C PHE A 88 -1.94 -7.50 -25.55
N VAL A 89 -2.56 -8.29 -24.68
CA VAL A 89 -4.02 -8.43 -24.79
C VAL A 89 -4.52 -7.07 -24.40
N SER A 90 -4.88 -6.26 -25.40
CA SER A 90 -5.83 -5.19 -25.19
C SER A 90 -6.96 -5.82 -24.37
N LEU A 91 -7.28 -5.22 -23.23
CA LEU A 91 -8.64 -5.33 -22.78
C LEU A 91 -9.47 -4.81 -23.95
N GLU A 92 -10.03 -5.71 -24.76
CA GLU A 92 -11.13 -5.42 -25.66
C GLU A 92 -12.37 -5.14 -24.79
N THR A 93 -12.26 -4.13 -23.92
CA THR A 93 -13.38 -3.26 -23.65
C THR A 93 -13.55 -2.38 -24.89
N PRO A 94 -14.77 -2.02 -25.29
CA PRO A 94 -15.00 -1.12 -26.41
C PRO A 94 -14.50 0.29 -26.04
N VAL A 95 -13.19 0.50 -26.17
CA VAL A 95 -12.45 1.74 -25.88
C VAL A 95 -12.17 2.47 -27.21
N SER A 96 -13.10 2.40 -28.16
CA SER A 96 -12.95 3.09 -29.46
C SER A 96 -13.23 4.59 -29.39
N THR A 97 -13.72 5.11 -28.26
CA THR A 97 -14.09 6.53 -28.08
C THR A 97 -13.17 7.36 -27.19
N ILE A 98 -12.10 6.77 -26.61
CA ILE A 98 -11.15 7.49 -25.73
C ILE A 98 -9.86 7.88 -26.49
N ARG A 99 -9.98 8.35 -27.73
CA ARG A 99 -8.83 8.80 -28.55
C ARG A 99 -8.88 10.31 -28.81
N LYS A 100 -8.74 11.11 -27.76
CA LYS A 100 -8.56 12.58 -27.91
C LYS A 100 -7.41 13.17 -27.11
N TYR A 101 -6.75 12.40 -26.24
CA TYR A 101 -5.62 12.89 -25.44
C TYR A 101 -4.40 12.00 -25.64
N THR A 102 -3.28 12.64 -26.00
CA THR A 102 -1.96 12.07 -26.32
C THR A 102 -1.17 11.59 -25.10
N PHE A 103 -1.74 11.66 -23.90
CA PHE A 103 -1.10 11.20 -22.66
C PHE A 103 -1.56 9.77 -22.32
N PHE A 104 -1.23 8.84 -23.20
CA PHE A 104 -1.11 7.43 -22.83
C PHE A 104 0.33 7.05 -23.11
N GLY A 105 1.00 6.44 -22.13
CA GLY A 105 2.41 6.06 -22.19
C GLY A 105 2.81 5.58 -23.59
N THR A 106 3.62 6.39 -24.26
CA THR A 106 4.49 5.98 -25.35
C THR A 106 5.93 6.14 -24.85
N GLU A 107 6.90 5.78 -25.67
CA GLU A 107 8.36 5.94 -25.50
C GLU A 107 8.82 7.33 -24.96
N LEU A 108 7.91 8.29 -24.79
CA LEU A 108 8.11 9.66 -24.32
C LEU A 108 7.91 9.88 -22.80
N PHE A 109 7.26 8.97 -22.06
CA PHE A 109 7.15 9.09 -20.60
C PHE A 109 8.38 8.49 -19.90
N ASN A 110 9.48 9.23 -19.95
CA ASN A 110 10.77 8.85 -19.36
C ASN A 110 10.91 9.19 -17.86
N TYR A 111 9.80 9.32 -17.13
CA TYR A 111 9.85 9.41 -15.66
C TYR A 111 10.32 8.10 -15.01
N MET A 112 10.23 7.02 -15.78
CA MET A 112 10.70 5.68 -15.41
C MET A 112 12.21 5.64 -15.48
N GLN A 113 12.84 4.94 -14.54
CA GLN A 113 14.29 4.74 -14.57
C GLN A 113 14.66 3.75 -15.69
N ASN A 114 14.61 4.15 -16.96
CA ASN A 114 15.05 3.40 -18.17
C ASN A 114 14.75 1.88 -18.20
N LYS A 115 13.65 1.41 -17.58
CA LYS A 115 13.33 -0.02 -17.47
C LYS A 115 11.87 -0.28 -17.79
N ASP A 116 11.64 -1.29 -18.63
CA ASP A 116 10.31 -1.79 -18.95
C ASP A 116 9.71 -2.47 -17.72
N VAL A 117 8.77 -1.78 -17.07
CA VAL A 117 8.11 -2.27 -15.85
C VAL A 117 7.25 -3.50 -16.10
N VAL A 118 6.58 -3.56 -17.25
CA VAL A 118 5.77 -4.71 -17.61
C VAL A 118 6.66 -5.94 -17.75
N GLU A 119 7.83 -5.79 -18.38
CA GLU A 119 8.82 -6.85 -18.45
C GLU A 119 9.27 -7.30 -17.05
N LYS A 120 9.60 -6.37 -16.14
CA LYS A 120 10.04 -6.72 -14.77
C LYS A 120 8.96 -7.45 -13.97
N ILE A 121 7.71 -7.03 -14.07
CA ILE A 121 6.57 -7.73 -13.46
C ILE A 121 6.46 -9.15 -14.02
N CYS A 122 6.61 -9.29 -15.33
CA CYS A 122 6.58 -10.58 -16.00
C CYS A 122 7.71 -11.49 -15.53
N GLN A 123 8.94 -10.99 -15.44
CA GLN A 123 10.09 -11.73 -14.92
C GLN A 123 9.85 -12.19 -13.46
N PHE A 124 9.35 -11.30 -12.60
CA PHE A 124 9.01 -11.65 -11.20
C PHE A 124 7.96 -12.77 -11.13
N LYS A 125 6.86 -12.67 -11.91
CA LYS A 125 5.82 -13.70 -11.99
C LYS A 125 6.32 -15.02 -12.57
N GLN A 126 7.33 -14.97 -13.45
CA GLN A 126 8.06 -16.13 -13.97
C GLN A 126 9.13 -16.66 -13.01
N ARG A 127 9.07 -16.29 -11.73
CA ARG A 127 9.98 -16.79 -10.68
C ARG A 127 11.43 -16.35 -10.86
N ARG A 128 11.67 -15.21 -11.49
CA ARG A 128 13.00 -14.61 -11.62
C ARG A 128 13.20 -13.53 -10.56
N SER A 129 14.41 -13.41 -10.05
CA SER A 129 14.81 -12.25 -9.26
C SER A 129 15.04 -11.06 -10.18
N ILE A 130 14.53 -9.90 -9.77
CA ILE A 130 14.68 -8.61 -10.47
C ILE A 130 15.34 -7.56 -9.57
N LEU A 131 15.96 -7.98 -8.46
CA LEU A 131 16.59 -7.08 -7.50
C LEU A 131 17.67 -6.21 -8.13
N ASN A 132 18.56 -6.83 -8.90
CA ASN A 132 19.67 -6.14 -9.58
C ASN A 132 19.16 -5.11 -10.60
N ASP A 133 17.88 -5.21 -10.98
CA ASP A 133 17.28 -4.25 -11.85
C ASP A 133 16.65 -3.06 -11.14
N ALA A 134 16.29 -3.21 -9.87
CA ALA A 134 15.58 -2.17 -9.16
C ALA A 134 16.52 -1.01 -8.82
N PRO A 135 16.00 0.23 -8.79
CA PRO A 135 16.69 1.35 -8.17
C PRO A 135 17.04 1.02 -6.73
N GLU A 136 18.07 1.66 -6.18
CA GLU A 136 18.31 1.61 -4.74
C GLU A 136 17.16 2.35 -4.03
N TRP A 137 16.43 1.62 -3.19
CA TRP A 137 15.45 2.19 -2.28
C TRP A 137 15.92 1.91 -0.86
N GLN A 138 15.60 2.83 0.04
CA GLN A 138 15.77 2.57 1.45
C GLN A 138 14.81 1.45 1.89
N ASP A 139 15.35 0.37 2.41
CA ASP A 139 14.58 -0.70 3.02
C ASP A 139 14.19 -0.30 4.45
N TYR A 140 12.89 -0.33 4.72
CA TYR A 140 12.32 -0.05 6.03
C TYR A 140 11.94 -1.36 6.76
N LYS A 141 12.35 -1.48 8.02
CA LYS A 141 12.07 -2.63 8.89
C LYS A 141 10.63 -2.60 9.38
N LEU A 142 10.02 -3.78 9.41
CA LEU A 142 8.74 -4.02 10.05
C LEU A 142 8.90 -3.96 11.58
N LEU A 143 8.29 -2.96 12.23
CA LEU A 143 8.36 -2.75 13.68
C LEU A 143 7.22 -3.46 14.41
N ILE A 144 6.01 -3.31 13.90
CA ILE A 144 4.79 -3.89 14.48
C ILE A 144 4.03 -4.62 13.38
N ASN A 145 3.70 -5.89 13.63
CA ASN A 145 2.93 -6.71 12.71
C ASN A 145 1.69 -7.32 13.39
N GLN A 146 0.65 -7.58 12.60
CA GLN A 146 -0.61 -8.22 13.02
C GLN A 146 -0.96 -9.39 12.09
N PRO A 147 -0.12 -10.44 12.00
CA PRO A 147 -0.30 -11.53 11.04
C PRO A 147 -1.66 -12.24 11.19
N LYS A 148 -2.23 -12.26 12.40
CA LYS A 148 -3.50 -12.93 12.72
C LYS A 148 -4.74 -12.24 12.16
N VAL A 149 -4.64 -11.02 11.64
CA VAL A 149 -5.79 -10.27 11.10
C VAL A 149 -6.49 -11.06 9.99
N CYS A 150 -5.72 -11.69 9.09
CA CYS A 150 -6.27 -12.50 8.00
C CYS A 150 -6.03 -14.02 8.16
N SER A 151 -5.02 -14.42 8.95
CA SER A 151 -4.60 -15.82 9.13
C SER A 151 -5.56 -16.78 9.88
N ASN A 152 -6.85 -16.46 10.02
CA ASN A 152 -7.81 -17.24 10.80
C ASN A 152 -8.47 -18.37 9.98
N ARG A 153 -8.43 -19.61 10.51
CA ARG A 153 -8.84 -20.85 9.79
C ARG A 153 -10.32 -20.88 9.34
N GLU A 154 -11.17 -20.09 9.97
CA GLU A 154 -12.62 -20.06 9.70
C GLU A 154 -13.00 -19.24 8.46
N THR A 155 -12.11 -18.36 7.97
CA THR A 155 -12.40 -17.49 6.81
C THR A 155 -11.35 -17.68 5.74
N ALA A 156 -11.57 -18.61 4.81
CA ALA A 156 -10.71 -18.81 3.64
C ALA A 156 -10.72 -17.60 2.65
N ARG A 157 -11.55 -16.59 2.91
CA ARG A 157 -11.78 -15.44 2.05
C ARG A 157 -11.98 -14.17 2.88
N VAL A 158 -11.25 -13.12 2.54
CA VAL A 158 -11.48 -11.75 3.02
C VAL A 158 -12.13 -10.97 1.87
N ASP A 159 -13.35 -10.49 2.06
CA ASP A 159 -14.08 -9.77 1.01
C ASP A 159 -13.51 -8.37 0.78
N LEU A 160 -13.09 -7.70 1.86
CA LEU A 160 -12.49 -6.37 1.84
C LEU A 160 -11.47 -6.22 2.97
N LEU A 161 -10.29 -5.72 2.63
CA LEU A 161 -9.28 -5.25 3.59
C LEU A 161 -9.25 -3.73 3.58
N LEU A 162 -9.51 -3.11 4.73
CA LEU A 162 -9.38 -1.67 4.96
C LEU A 162 -7.96 -1.37 5.44
N LEU A 163 -7.23 -0.56 4.68
CA LEU A 163 -5.91 -0.06 5.03
C LEU A 163 -6.03 1.42 5.38
N ILE A 164 -6.04 1.72 6.66
CA ILE A 164 -6.38 3.05 7.17
C ILE A 164 -5.08 3.79 7.49
N LYS A 165 -4.69 4.75 6.65
CA LYS A 165 -3.54 5.62 6.92
C LYS A 165 -3.85 6.48 8.14
N SER A 166 -2.95 6.47 9.13
CA SER A 166 -3.10 7.23 10.37
C SER A 166 -1.74 7.76 10.83
N ALA A 167 -1.72 8.51 11.93
CA ALA A 167 -0.51 9.06 12.53
C ALA A 167 -0.37 8.64 13.99
N HIS A 168 0.86 8.56 14.50
CA HIS A 168 1.16 8.10 15.87
C HIS A 168 0.33 8.78 16.98
N ASN A 169 -0.01 10.06 16.82
CA ASN A 169 -0.80 10.85 17.76
C ASN A 169 -2.34 10.76 17.56
N HIS A 170 -2.84 10.14 16.50
CA HIS A 170 -4.28 10.04 16.17
C HIS A 170 -5.02 8.89 16.87
N VAL A 171 -4.75 8.68 18.16
CA VAL A 171 -5.34 7.56 18.93
C VAL A 171 -6.86 7.72 19.05
N VAL A 172 -7.36 8.95 19.11
CA VAL A 172 -8.78 9.26 19.30
C VAL A 172 -9.58 8.93 18.03
N GLU A 173 -9.05 9.31 16.87
CA GLU A 173 -9.57 9.05 15.53
C GLU A 173 -9.67 7.54 15.30
N ARG A 174 -8.57 6.80 15.52
CA ARG A 174 -8.55 5.34 15.40
C ARG A 174 -9.59 4.68 16.31
N ASN A 175 -9.72 5.13 17.56
CA ASN A 175 -10.73 4.59 18.48
C ASN A 175 -12.17 4.86 18.01
N ALA A 176 -12.44 6.03 17.44
CA ALA A 176 -13.73 6.33 16.85
C ALA A 176 -14.02 5.41 15.66
N ILE A 177 -13.06 5.26 14.75
CA ILE A 177 -13.18 4.42 13.56
C ILE A 177 -13.45 2.95 13.92
N ARG A 178 -12.72 2.39 14.89
CA ARG A 178 -12.94 1.02 15.42
C ARG A 178 -14.38 0.80 15.90
N GLY A 179 -14.96 1.81 16.55
CA GLY A 179 -16.34 1.77 17.05
C GLY A 179 -17.40 1.96 15.97
N LEU A 180 -17.02 2.35 14.76
CA LEU A 180 -17.89 2.76 13.67
C LEU A 180 -17.63 1.90 12.42
N TRP A 181 -17.15 2.49 11.33
CA TRP A 181 -17.09 1.82 10.03
C TRP A 181 -16.00 0.75 9.92
N ALA A 182 -15.00 0.72 10.80
CA ALA A 182 -14.07 -0.41 10.91
C ALA A 182 -14.62 -1.57 11.76
N ASN A 183 -15.82 -1.43 12.36
CA ASN A 183 -16.45 -2.52 13.08
C ASN A 183 -16.91 -3.62 12.11
N SER A 184 -16.21 -4.76 12.11
CA SER A 184 -16.49 -5.89 11.23
C SER A 184 -17.90 -6.47 11.36
N SER A 185 -18.63 -6.23 12.46
CA SER A 185 -20.03 -6.67 12.61
C SER A 185 -20.99 -5.88 11.71
N CYS A 186 -20.61 -4.69 11.25
CA CYS A 186 -21.45 -3.73 10.53
C CYS A 186 -21.38 -3.86 9.01
N TRP A 187 -20.87 -4.99 8.52
CA TRP A 187 -20.67 -5.27 7.10
C TRP A 187 -21.60 -6.36 6.56
N ALA A 188 -22.81 -6.47 7.13
CA ALA A 188 -23.89 -7.37 6.66
C ALA A 188 -23.42 -8.80 6.39
N GLY A 189 -22.66 -9.38 7.33
CA GLY A 189 -22.16 -10.76 7.25
C GLY A 189 -20.91 -10.97 6.39
N ARG A 190 -20.45 -9.97 5.62
CA ARG A 190 -19.21 -10.06 4.83
C ARG A 190 -17.96 -10.06 5.71
N THR A 191 -16.91 -10.72 5.22
CA THR A 191 -15.63 -10.78 5.94
C THR A 191 -14.81 -9.54 5.62
N VAL A 192 -14.94 -8.53 6.46
CA VAL A 192 -14.15 -7.29 6.38
C VAL A 192 -13.12 -7.26 7.50
N ARG A 193 -11.88 -6.90 7.15
CA ARG A 193 -10.75 -6.74 8.06
C ARG A 193 -10.20 -5.32 7.92
N HIS A 194 -9.56 -4.81 8.97
CA HIS A 194 -8.90 -3.52 8.93
C HIS A 194 -7.55 -3.57 9.64
N VAL A 195 -6.64 -2.71 9.20
CA VAL A 195 -5.43 -2.33 9.94
C VAL A 195 -5.17 -0.83 9.77
N PHE A 196 -4.59 -0.22 10.80
CA PHE A 196 -4.06 1.13 10.74
C PHE A 196 -2.59 1.10 10.33
N LEU A 197 -2.24 1.91 9.32
CA LEU A 197 -0.90 2.04 8.76
C LEU A 197 -0.18 3.23 9.41
N LEU A 198 0.91 2.97 10.12
CA LEU A 198 1.73 4.01 10.74
C LEU A 198 3.19 3.87 10.31
N GLY A 199 3.88 5.01 10.25
CA GLY A 199 5.34 5.07 10.32
C GLY A 199 5.80 5.17 11.78
N SER A 200 7.11 5.29 11.97
CA SER A 200 7.73 5.62 13.25
C SER A 200 7.90 7.14 13.44
N THR A 201 8.19 7.58 14.65
CA THR A 201 8.55 8.98 14.95
C THR A 201 9.79 9.00 15.82
N ASP A 202 10.54 10.10 15.83
CA ASP A 202 11.69 10.26 16.73
C ASP A 202 11.27 10.35 18.21
N ASN A 203 9.98 10.60 18.46
CA ASN A 203 9.43 10.63 19.80
C ASN A 203 9.18 9.20 20.35
N ALA A 204 10.10 8.74 21.20
CA ALA A 204 10.01 7.43 21.85
C ALA A 204 8.71 7.23 22.65
N THR A 205 8.13 8.29 23.24
CA THR A 205 6.87 8.20 23.99
C THR A 205 5.72 7.83 23.06
N TRP A 206 5.66 8.42 21.87
CA TRP A 206 4.64 8.09 20.87
C TRP A 206 4.81 6.68 20.33
N ASN A 207 6.03 6.24 20.02
CA ASN A 207 6.28 4.86 19.60
C ASN A 207 5.84 3.84 20.67
N GLN A 208 6.13 4.11 21.95
CA GLN A 208 5.68 3.25 23.04
C GLN A 208 4.15 3.24 23.20
N ARG A 209 3.47 4.38 22.99
CA ARG A 209 2.00 4.45 23.00
C ARG A 209 1.41 3.63 21.86
N VAL A 210 1.97 3.73 20.66
CA VAL A 210 1.58 2.94 19.49
C VAL A 210 1.78 1.44 19.76
N ALA A 211 2.92 1.03 20.32
CA ALA A 211 3.16 -0.37 20.68
C ALA A 211 2.15 -0.91 21.70
N ARG A 212 1.80 -0.12 22.73
CA ARG A 212 0.75 -0.49 23.71
C ARG A 212 -0.63 -0.59 23.07
N GLU A 213 -0.97 0.34 22.18
CA GLU A 213 -2.22 0.29 21.42
C GLU A 213 -2.28 -0.95 20.52
N ALA A 214 -1.21 -1.24 19.78
CA ALA A 214 -1.10 -2.41 18.93
C ALA A 214 -1.27 -3.70 19.74
N GLY A 215 -0.67 -3.80 20.92
CA GLY A 215 -0.85 -4.95 21.82
C GLY A 215 -2.29 -5.10 22.36
N ARG A 216 -3.05 -4.00 22.46
CA ARG A 216 -4.43 -4.00 22.96
C ARG A 216 -5.47 -4.33 21.89
N PHE A 217 -5.30 -3.82 20.68
CA PHE A 217 -6.30 -3.91 19.61
C PHE A 217 -5.93 -4.85 18.47
N ALA A 218 -4.65 -5.20 18.34
CA ALA A 218 -4.13 -6.11 17.32
C ALA A 218 -4.49 -5.70 15.88
N ASP A 219 -4.62 -4.39 15.62
CA ASP A 219 -5.04 -3.82 14.34
C ASP A 219 -4.14 -2.64 13.90
N VAL A 220 -2.97 -2.48 14.50
CA VAL A 220 -1.97 -1.46 14.12
C VAL A 220 -0.74 -2.17 13.57
N ILE A 221 -0.30 -1.76 12.39
CA ILE A 221 0.97 -2.18 11.79
C ILE A 221 1.88 -0.97 11.59
N GLN A 222 3.18 -1.17 11.76
CA GLN A 222 4.15 -0.08 11.76
C GLN A 222 5.46 -0.48 11.07
N GLN A 223 5.99 0.40 10.23
CA GLN A 223 7.30 0.27 9.60
C GLN A 223 8.20 1.46 10.00
N ASP A 224 9.52 1.30 9.95
CA ASP A 224 10.50 2.25 10.49
C ASP A 224 10.86 3.44 9.58
N PHE A 225 9.94 3.89 8.71
CA PHE A 225 10.07 5.20 8.06
C PHE A 225 9.54 6.31 8.99
N HIS A 226 10.02 7.54 8.84
CA HIS A 226 9.52 8.68 9.61
C HIS A 226 8.11 9.05 9.13
N ASP A 227 7.15 9.04 10.05
CA ASP A 227 5.73 9.25 9.77
C ASP A 227 5.43 10.74 9.58
N ASP A 228 5.48 11.17 8.33
CA ASP A 228 5.18 12.52 7.87
C ASP A 228 4.30 12.48 6.62
N TYR A 229 3.59 13.59 6.34
CA TYR A 229 2.73 13.74 5.17
C TYR A 229 3.47 13.44 3.86
N TYR A 230 4.69 13.95 3.69
CA TYR A 230 5.47 13.73 2.46
C TYR A 230 6.02 12.30 2.33
N ASN A 231 5.88 11.48 3.38
CA ASN A 231 6.21 10.05 3.35
C ASN A 231 4.97 9.15 3.20
N ASN A 232 3.80 9.70 2.83
CA ASN A 232 2.59 8.91 2.60
C ASN A 232 2.77 7.86 1.51
N THR A 233 3.60 8.11 0.49
CA THR A 233 3.92 7.10 -0.53
C THR A 233 4.59 5.86 0.08
N LEU A 234 5.51 6.02 1.03
CA LEU A 234 6.09 4.89 1.77
C LEU A 234 5.01 4.13 2.54
N LYS A 235 4.06 4.86 3.14
CA LYS A 235 2.95 4.27 3.91
C LYS A 235 2.01 3.42 3.05
N VAL A 236 1.65 3.84 1.84
CA VAL A 236 0.80 3.01 0.95
C VAL A 236 1.55 1.79 0.41
N LEU A 237 2.86 1.94 0.12
CA LEU A 237 3.70 0.83 -0.32
C LEU A 237 3.89 -0.21 0.77
N PHE A 238 4.07 0.24 2.02
CA PHE A 238 4.03 -0.61 3.20
C PHE A 238 2.71 -1.39 3.28
N GLY A 239 1.57 -0.71 3.13
CA GLY A 239 0.25 -1.33 3.13
C GLY A 239 0.07 -2.40 2.04
N LEU A 240 0.55 -2.13 0.81
CA LEU A 240 0.56 -3.09 -0.29
C LEU A 240 1.44 -4.32 0.02
N GLN A 241 2.68 -4.09 0.46
CA GLN A 241 3.62 -5.17 0.81
C GLN A 241 3.05 -6.05 1.92
N TRP A 242 2.50 -5.43 2.96
CA TRP A 242 1.88 -6.13 4.08
C TRP A 242 0.69 -6.98 3.61
N THR A 243 -0.16 -6.43 2.74
CA THR A 243 -1.31 -7.16 2.20
C THR A 243 -0.89 -8.40 1.42
N LEU A 244 0.08 -8.26 0.51
CA LEU A 244 0.61 -9.38 -0.29
C LEU A 244 1.27 -10.46 0.60
N SER A 245 1.84 -10.07 1.73
CA SER A 245 2.57 -10.95 2.65
C SER A 245 1.68 -11.62 3.71
N PHE A 246 0.66 -10.92 4.22
CA PHE A 246 -0.08 -11.34 5.41
C PHE A 246 -1.60 -11.43 5.19
N CYS A 247 -2.12 -10.92 4.08
CA CYS A 247 -3.55 -10.98 3.74
C CYS A 247 -3.82 -11.24 2.24
N PRO A 248 -3.14 -12.21 1.60
CA PRO A 248 -3.22 -12.40 0.15
C PRO A 248 -4.61 -12.92 -0.33
N GLU A 249 -5.47 -13.36 0.58
CA GLU A 249 -6.84 -13.81 0.34
C GLU A 249 -7.86 -12.66 0.22
N ALA A 250 -7.44 -11.42 0.48
CA ALA A 250 -8.28 -10.24 0.27
C ALA A 250 -8.70 -10.14 -1.19
N GLN A 251 -10.00 -10.01 -1.46
CA GLN A 251 -10.51 -9.82 -2.82
C GLN A 251 -10.37 -8.36 -3.27
N TRP A 252 -10.58 -7.44 -2.34
CA TRP A 252 -10.49 -6.00 -2.52
C TRP A 252 -9.69 -5.38 -1.39
N ILE A 253 -8.92 -4.33 -1.72
CA ILE A 253 -8.11 -3.56 -0.78
C ILE A 253 -8.58 -2.12 -0.90
N LEU A 254 -8.94 -1.50 0.22
CA LEU A 254 -9.38 -0.11 0.25
C LEU A 254 -8.45 0.70 1.14
N PHE A 255 -7.67 1.58 0.53
CA PHE A 255 -6.95 2.62 1.25
C PHE A 255 -7.89 3.78 1.53
N VAL A 256 -7.81 4.31 2.75
CA VAL A 256 -8.50 5.51 3.24
C VAL A 256 -7.64 6.20 4.31
N ASP A 257 -7.87 7.49 4.52
CA ASP A 257 -7.29 8.24 5.64
C ASP A 257 -8.18 8.15 6.89
N ASP A 258 -7.59 8.39 8.07
CA ASP A 258 -8.30 8.40 9.35
C ASP A 258 -9.18 9.65 9.57
N ASP A 259 -9.11 10.62 8.66
CA ASP A 259 -10.05 11.73 8.55
C ASP A 259 -11.16 11.46 7.52
N MET A 260 -11.35 10.23 7.06
CA MET A 260 -12.45 9.87 6.15
C MET A 260 -13.57 9.13 6.86
N PHE A 261 -14.81 9.29 6.38
CA PHE A 261 -15.92 8.42 6.70
C PHE A 261 -16.11 7.39 5.58
N VAL A 262 -16.22 6.12 5.94
CA VAL A 262 -16.58 5.04 5.00
C VAL A 262 -18.02 4.61 5.26
N ASN A 263 -18.82 4.45 4.20
CA ASN A 263 -20.19 3.95 4.28
C ASN A 263 -20.24 2.44 3.93
N PRO A 264 -20.35 1.54 4.92
CA PRO A 264 -20.38 0.09 4.67
C PRO A 264 -21.49 -0.34 3.71
N ARG A 265 -22.68 0.26 3.82
CA ARG A 265 -23.82 -0.08 2.96
C ARG A 265 -23.49 0.13 1.49
N ASN A 266 -22.99 1.31 1.18
CA ASN A 266 -22.75 1.71 -0.20
C ASN A 266 -21.52 1.00 -0.76
N VAL A 267 -20.46 0.81 0.04
CA VAL A 267 -19.29 0.02 -0.37
C VAL A 267 -19.70 -1.42 -0.69
N LEU A 268 -20.54 -2.06 0.13
CA LEU A 268 -21.03 -3.41 -0.17
C LEU A 268 -21.87 -3.47 -1.46
N ALA A 269 -22.71 -2.46 -1.70
CA ALA A 269 -23.48 -2.36 -2.94
C ALA A 269 -22.56 -2.23 -4.17
N LEU A 270 -21.50 -1.41 -4.07
CA LEU A 270 -20.47 -1.29 -5.10
C LEU A 270 -19.80 -2.64 -5.36
N LEU A 271 -19.25 -3.29 -4.32
CA LEU A 271 -18.52 -4.55 -4.47
C LEU A 271 -19.39 -5.67 -5.03
N LYS A 272 -20.70 -5.67 -4.78
CA LYS A 272 -21.65 -6.63 -5.36
C LYS A 272 -21.79 -6.47 -6.88
N ASN A 273 -21.65 -5.24 -7.38
CA ASN A 273 -21.81 -4.92 -8.81
C ASN A 273 -20.51 -5.06 -9.60
N LEU A 274 -19.36 -5.24 -8.93
CA LEU A 274 -18.08 -5.49 -9.58
C LEU A 274 -17.88 -6.99 -9.79
N ASP A 275 -18.03 -7.45 -11.03
CA ASP A 275 -17.64 -8.81 -11.44
C ASP A 275 -16.13 -9.07 -11.20
N LEU A 276 -15.85 -9.98 -10.26
CA LEU A 276 -14.49 -10.35 -9.84
C LEU A 276 -13.61 -10.87 -10.99
N ARG A 277 -14.19 -11.34 -12.11
CA ARG A 277 -13.42 -11.83 -13.27
C ARG A 277 -12.70 -10.72 -14.00
N PHE A 278 -13.28 -9.52 -14.05
CA PHE A 278 -12.76 -8.41 -14.85
C PHE A 278 -12.15 -7.32 -13.97
N TYR A 279 -12.83 -6.96 -12.87
CA TYR A 279 -12.51 -5.74 -12.14
C TYR A 279 -11.37 -5.91 -11.11
N ARG A 280 -10.90 -7.14 -10.84
CA ARG A 280 -9.77 -7.37 -9.92
C ARG A 280 -8.42 -6.86 -10.45
N TRP A 281 -8.35 -6.47 -11.73
CA TRP A 281 -7.19 -5.88 -12.38
C TRP A 281 -7.24 -4.35 -12.43
N LEU A 282 -8.24 -3.74 -11.80
CA LEU A 282 -8.48 -2.31 -11.88
C LEU A 282 -8.32 -1.64 -10.51
N LEU A 283 -8.09 -0.33 -10.57
CA LEU A 283 -8.02 0.58 -9.43
C LEU A 283 -9.09 1.64 -9.61
N PHE A 284 -9.81 1.95 -8.53
CA PHE A 284 -10.99 2.79 -8.53
C PHE A 284 -10.91 3.91 -7.50
N GLY A 285 -11.54 5.05 -7.77
CA GLY A 285 -11.62 6.19 -6.85
C GLY A 285 -12.10 7.47 -7.55
N ASN A 286 -11.87 8.64 -6.93
CA ASN A 286 -12.22 9.93 -7.55
C ASN A 286 -11.18 10.34 -8.59
N GLN A 287 -11.31 9.81 -9.81
CA GLN A 287 -10.36 10.07 -10.89
C GLN A 287 -10.23 11.55 -11.22
N ARG A 288 -8.98 12.02 -11.31
CA ARG A 288 -8.57 13.27 -11.93
C ARG A 288 -7.88 12.93 -13.24
N THR A 289 -8.37 13.49 -14.34
CA THR A 289 -7.84 13.24 -15.68
C THR A 289 -6.80 14.29 -16.02
N PHE A 290 -5.54 13.87 -16.13
CA PHE A 290 -4.36 14.71 -16.44
C PHE A 290 -4.33 16.04 -15.67
N PRO A 291 -4.39 16.03 -14.33
CA PRO A 291 -4.38 17.27 -13.57
C PRO A 291 -3.02 17.97 -13.67
N PRO A 292 -3.00 19.32 -13.70
CA PRO A 292 -1.76 20.07 -13.70
C PRO A 292 -0.98 19.86 -12.40
N VAL A 293 0.34 19.88 -12.50
CA VAL A 293 1.25 19.82 -11.36
C VAL A 293 1.27 21.18 -10.69
N THR A 294 1.14 21.18 -9.37
CA THR A 294 1.28 22.41 -8.59
C THR A 294 2.77 22.64 -8.32
N ARG A 295 3.27 23.83 -8.64
CA ARG A 295 4.70 24.17 -8.50
C ARG A 295 5.03 25.03 -7.29
N GLU A 296 4.10 25.88 -6.85
CA GLU A 296 4.38 26.86 -5.79
C GLU A 296 3.16 27.08 -4.88
N ASN A 297 3.40 27.70 -3.73
CA ASN A 297 2.36 28.25 -2.83
C ASN A 297 1.28 27.25 -2.42
N SER A 298 1.65 25.97 -2.27
CA SER A 298 0.73 24.89 -1.93
C SER A 298 1.47 23.77 -1.20
N LYS A 299 0.78 23.08 -0.30
CA LYS A 299 1.28 21.84 0.31
C LYS A 299 1.45 20.68 -0.68
N TRP A 300 0.92 20.84 -1.89
CA TRP A 300 1.05 19.90 -3.00
C TRP A 300 2.07 20.36 -4.06
N ALA A 301 2.87 21.39 -3.74
CA ALA A 301 3.95 21.84 -4.60
C ALA A 301 5.04 20.76 -4.73
N ILE A 302 5.55 20.56 -5.94
CA ILE A 302 6.67 19.66 -6.22
C ILE A 302 7.66 20.30 -7.21
N ASP A 303 8.93 20.18 -6.88
CA ASP A 303 10.02 20.70 -7.69
C ASP A 303 10.09 19.99 -9.04
N GLU A 304 10.54 20.71 -10.06
CA GLU A 304 10.74 20.19 -11.41
C GLU A 304 11.79 19.06 -11.43
N ASP A 305 12.83 19.17 -10.61
CA ASP A 305 13.84 18.13 -10.44
C ASP A 305 13.26 16.82 -9.90
N ALA A 306 12.23 16.90 -9.05
CA ALA A 306 11.53 15.75 -8.52
C ALA A 306 10.50 15.18 -9.51
N TYR A 307 9.80 16.05 -10.25
CA TYR A 307 8.87 15.69 -11.31
C TYR A 307 8.90 16.72 -12.46
N PRO A 308 9.53 16.39 -13.61
CA PRO A 308 9.86 17.38 -14.65
C PRO A 308 8.70 17.70 -15.60
N TYR A 309 7.53 17.10 -15.42
CA TYR A 309 6.38 17.30 -16.31
C TYR A 309 5.35 18.23 -15.69
N ASP A 310 4.63 18.97 -16.52
CA ASP A 310 3.61 19.94 -16.07
C ASP A 310 2.27 19.32 -15.70
N TYR A 311 2.06 18.04 -16.06
CA TYR A 311 0.83 17.31 -15.78
C TYR A 311 1.15 15.95 -15.19
N TYR A 312 0.35 15.51 -14.23
CA TYR A 312 0.35 14.13 -13.78
C TYR A 312 -0.41 13.25 -14.79
N PRO A 313 -0.10 11.94 -14.87
CA PRO A 313 -1.05 10.98 -15.44
C PRO A 313 -2.39 11.03 -14.72
N SER A 314 -3.40 10.40 -15.31
CA SER A 314 -4.67 10.20 -14.62
C SER A 314 -4.48 9.38 -13.34
N TYR A 315 -4.95 9.88 -12.21
CA TYR A 315 -4.88 9.22 -10.91
C TYR A 315 -6.20 9.39 -10.13
N VAL A 316 -6.37 8.70 -9.00
CA VAL A 316 -7.56 8.87 -8.14
C VAL A 316 -7.24 9.74 -6.93
N SER A 317 -7.88 10.89 -6.82
CA SER A 317 -7.62 11.86 -5.75
C SER A 317 -8.36 11.56 -4.44
N GLY A 318 -7.84 12.11 -3.34
CA GLY A 318 -8.55 12.24 -2.06
C GLY A 318 -8.64 10.95 -1.25
N ALA A 319 -7.54 10.20 -1.24
CA ALA A 319 -7.23 9.08 -0.34
C ALA A 319 -8.14 7.85 -0.37
N THR A 320 -9.26 7.86 -1.09
CA THR A 320 -10.06 6.64 -1.33
C THR A 320 -9.56 5.91 -2.56
N ILE A 321 -8.82 4.83 -2.33
CA ILE A 321 -8.23 4.01 -3.39
C ILE A 321 -8.69 2.56 -3.21
N LEU A 322 -9.60 2.12 -4.06
CA LEU A 322 -10.07 0.73 -4.09
C LEU A 322 -9.25 -0.04 -5.14
N VAL A 323 -8.47 -1.00 -4.68
CA VAL A 323 -7.57 -1.81 -5.51
C VAL A 323 -8.11 -3.23 -5.61
N GLY A 324 -8.23 -3.71 -6.84
CA GLY A 324 -8.45 -5.13 -7.11
C GLY A 324 -7.24 -5.98 -6.74
N SER A 325 -7.47 -7.10 -6.07
CA SER A 325 -6.37 -7.95 -5.56
C SER A 325 -5.43 -8.54 -6.60
N LYS A 326 -5.82 -8.61 -7.90
CA LYS A 326 -4.92 -9.08 -8.96
C LYS A 326 -3.95 -7.98 -9.41
N LEU A 327 -4.36 -6.73 -9.31
CA LEU A 327 -3.54 -5.56 -9.60
C LEU A 327 -2.52 -5.26 -8.48
N ALA A 328 -2.79 -5.68 -7.24
CA ALA A 328 -1.95 -5.33 -6.07
C ALA A 328 -0.46 -5.72 -6.21
N LEU A 329 -0.17 -6.90 -6.77
CA LEU A 329 1.22 -7.33 -7.01
C LEU A 329 1.89 -6.48 -8.10
N ASP A 330 1.14 -6.15 -9.15
CA ASP A 330 1.66 -5.39 -10.29
C ASP A 330 1.91 -3.94 -9.89
N LEU A 331 1.04 -3.36 -9.06
CA LEU A 331 1.28 -2.05 -8.43
C LEU A 331 2.51 -2.09 -7.52
N TYR A 332 2.65 -3.10 -6.67
CA TYR A 332 3.81 -3.18 -5.78
C TYR A 332 5.11 -3.33 -6.57
N ILE A 333 5.21 -4.32 -7.47
CA ILE A 333 6.42 -4.51 -8.27
C ILE A 333 6.67 -3.29 -9.16
N GLY A 334 5.65 -2.78 -9.86
CA GLY A 334 5.79 -1.61 -10.72
C GLY A 334 6.25 -0.37 -9.97
N SER A 335 5.76 -0.16 -8.74
CA SER A 335 6.19 0.95 -7.90
C SER A 335 7.69 0.95 -7.64
N ARG A 336 8.32 -0.23 -7.54
CA ARG A 336 9.77 -0.35 -7.28
C ARG A 336 10.62 0.21 -8.41
N PHE A 337 10.06 0.34 -9.61
CA PHE A 337 10.75 0.86 -10.80
C PHE A 337 10.25 2.26 -11.21
N THR A 338 9.35 2.84 -10.44
CA THR A 338 8.85 4.21 -10.63
C THR A 338 9.55 5.13 -9.64
N ARG A 339 10.07 6.27 -10.10
CA ARG A 339 10.64 7.28 -9.20
C ARG A 339 9.56 7.75 -8.22
N MET A 340 9.88 7.75 -6.93
CA MET A 340 8.92 8.07 -5.89
C MET A 340 8.67 9.58 -5.83
N ILE A 341 7.40 9.96 -5.66
CA ILE A 341 6.95 11.30 -5.28
C ILE A 341 6.20 11.23 -3.95
N PRO A 342 6.09 12.32 -3.17
CA PRO A 342 5.48 12.30 -1.84
C PRO A 342 3.96 12.06 -1.84
N PHE A 343 3.28 12.32 -2.96
CA PHE A 343 1.83 12.21 -3.08
C PHE A 343 1.45 10.81 -3.53
N ASP A 344 0.92 10.02 -2.61
CA ASP A 344 0.64 8.59 -2.78
C ASP A 344 -0.41 8.30 -3.87
N ASP A 345 -1.42 9.16 -3.99
CA ASP A 345 -2.43 9.08 -5.03
C ASP A 345 -1.87 9.34 -6.43
N ALA A 346 -1.16 10.45 -6.63
CA ALA A 346 -0.49 10.77 -7.88
C ALA A 346 0.59 9.72 -8.22
N PHE A 347 1.30 9.19 -7.21
CA PHE A 347 2.29 8.13 -7.40
C PHE A 347 1.67 6.85 -7.94
N PHE A 348 0.52 6.40 -7.42
CA PHE A 348 -0.18 5.28 -8.05
C PHE A 348 -0.65 5.59 -9.47
N GLY A 349 -0.97 6.84 -9.80
CA GLY A 349 -1.18 7.28 -11.18
C GLY A 349 0.02 7.04 -12.08
N LEU A 350 1.23 7.36 -11.60
CA LEU A 350 2.49 7.11 -12.31
C LEU A 350 2.70 5.61 -12.56
N VAL A 351 2.49 4.79 -11.53
CA VAL A 351 2.62 3.33 -11.65
C VAL A 351 1.58 2.78 -12.63
N LEU A 352 0.31 3.20 -12.53
CA LEU A 352 -0.74 2.77 -13.48
C LEU A 352 -0.41 3.16 -14.92
N ASN A 353 0.10 4.38 -15.13
CA ASN A 353 0.52 4.83 -16.45
C ASN A 353 1.66 3.97 -17.02
N ALA A 354 2.63 3.57 -16.18
CA ALA A 354 3.69 2.64 -16.58
C ALA A 354 3.16 1.22 -16.90
N LEU A 355 2.01 0.84 -16.34
CA LEU A 355 1.30 -0.40 -16.66
C LEU A 355 0.35 -0.26 -17.86
N LEU A 356 0.26 0.91 -18.48
CA LEU A 356 -0.73 1.27 -19.50
C LEU A 356 -2.18 1.09 -19.02
N LEU A 357 -2.41 1.31 -17.73
CA LEU A 357 -3.71 1.27 -17.10
C LEU A 357 -4.18 2.67 -16.75
N ILE A 358 -5.50 2.87 -16.81
CA ILE A 358 -6.16 4.09 -16.38
C ILE A 358 -7.03 3.74 -15.17
N PRO A 359 -7.01 4.54 -14.09
CA PRO A 359 -7.94 4.33 -13.00
C PRO A 359 -9.39 4.50 -13.45
N VAL A 360 -10.31 3.82 -12.76
CA VAL A 360 -11.75 3.93 -13.01
C VAL A 360 -12.38 4.93 -12.05
N HIS A 361 -13.02 5.95 -12.59
CA HIS A 361 -13.79 6.92 -11.79
C HIS A 361 -14.98 6.25 -11.08
N LEU A 362 -15.11 6.49 -9.77
CA LEU A 362 -16.27 6.13 -8.97
C LEU A 362 -17.02 7.38 -8.53
N GLY A 363 -18.22 7.56 -9.08
CA GLY A 363 -19.18 8.52 -8.53
C GLY A 363 -19.56 8.12 -7.11
N GLY A 364 -19.51 9.05 -6.16
CA GLY A 364 -19.77 8.78 -4.74
C GLY A 364 -18.53 8.75 -3.84
N VAL A 365 -17.34 8.96 -4.40
CA VAL A 365 -16.14 9.33 -3.62
C VAL A 365 -16.07 10.85 -3.55
N TYR A 366 -16.27 11.42 -2.37
CA TYR A 366 -16.28 12.87 -2.18
C TYR A 366 -15.02 13.35 -1.45
N VAL A 367 -14.26 14.20 -2.14
CA VAL A 367 -12.96 14.71 -1.69
C VAL A 367 -13.05 16.13 -1.09
N ASP A 368 -14.20 16.78 -1.24
CA ASP A 368 -14.49 18.12 -0.73
C ASP A 368 -15.25 18.07 0.61
N ASP A 369 -15.33 19.21 1.33
CA ASP A 369 -15.95 19.25 2.65
C ASP A 369 -17.44 18.83 2.60
N TYR A 370 -17.81 17.95 3.52
CA TYR A 370 -19.18 17.46 3.71
C TYR A 370 -20.22 18.57 3.88
N SER A 371 -19.85 19.75 4.36
CA SER A 371 -20.76 20.89 4.52
C SER A 371 -21.37 21.35 3.18
N GLU A 372 -20.66 21.11 2.07
CA GLU A 372 -21.07 21.54 0.73
C GLU A 372 -21.90 20.49 -0.02
N LEU A 373 -22.11 19.30 0.56
CA LEU A 373 -22.82 18.20 -0.11
C LEU A 373 -24.35 18.28 0.03
N ASN A 374 -25.05 18.25 -1.11
CA ASN A 374 -26.51 18.11 -1.14
C ASN A 374 -26.99 16.77 -0.56
N LYS A 375 -28.29 16.66 -0.23
CA LYS A 375 -28.87 15.47 0.44
C LYS A 375 -28.72 14.17 -0.37
N LEU A 376 -28.76 14.26 -1.71
CA LEU A 376 -28.63 13.09 -2.59
C LEU A 376 -27.19 12.59 -2.68
N SER A 377 -26.22 13.50 -2.81
CA SER A 377 -24.79 13.18 -2.75
C SER A 377 -24.43 12.51 -1.42
N ARG A 378 -25.01 13.03 -0.32
CA ARG A 378 -24.84 12.44 1.01
C ARG A 378 -25.36 11.00 1.11
N SER A 379 -26.48 10.66 0.47
CA SER A 379 -27.02 9.29 0.54
C SER A 379 -26.26 8.29 -0.34
N ARG A 380 -25.62 8.75 -1.42
CA ARG A 380 -24.88 7.91 -2.37
C ARG A 380 -23.38 7.78 -2.08
N GLN A 381 -22.85 8.52 -1.11
CA GLN A 381 -21.43 8.51 -0.80
C GLN A 381 -20.93 7.12 -0.34
N PHE A 382 -19.85 6.66 -0.95
CA PHE A 382 -19.04 5.52 -0.52
C PHE A 382 -18.08 5.97 0.58
N THR A 383 -17.40 7.08 0.31
CA THR A 383 -16.46 7.72 1.22
C THR A 383 -16.57 9.23 1.16
N LEU A 384 -16.12 9.86 2.25
CA LEU A 384 -16.23 11.28 2.46
C LEU A 384 -15.02 11.78 3.25
N HIS A 385 -14.30 12.74 2.69
CA HIS A 385 -13.13 13.36 3.28
C HIS A 385 -13.48 14.39 4.38
N GLY A 386 -12.52 14.74 5.25
CA GLY A 386 -12.65 15.86 6.20
C GLY A 386 -13.52 15.55 7.43
N VAL A 387 -13.69 14.28 7.76
CA VAL A 387 -14.44 13.75 8.90
C VAL A 387 -13.49 13.23 10.00
N SER A 388 -12.48 14.00 10.39
CA SER A 388 -11.57 13.62 11.49
C SER A 388 -12.26 13.61 12.86
N SER A 389 -13.23 14.51 13.09
CA SER A 389 -13.92 14.60 14.38
C SER A 389 -14.71 13.32 14.72
N PRO A 390 -14.45 12.67 15.87
CA PRO A 390 -15.24 11.53 16.35
C PRO A 390 -16.74 11.83 16.44
N LEU A 391 -17.10 13.07 16.79
CA LEU A 391 -18.49 13.50 16.84
C LEU A 391 -19.12 13.56 15.45
N ARG A 392 -18.39 14.08 14.45
CA ARG A 392 -18.85 14.13 13.04
C ARG A 392 -18.97 12.71 12.48
N GLN A 393 -17.98 11.85 12.70
CA GLN A 393 -18.02 10.41 12.36
C GLN A 393 -19.27 9.74 12.93
N ARG A 394 -19.54 9.91 14.23
CA ARG A 394 -20.70 9.32 14.90
C ARG A 394 -22.03 9.89 14.41
N ARG A 395 -22.09 11.19 14.14
CA ARG A 395 -23.29 11.84 13.59
C ARG A 395 -23.64 11.26 12.22
N LEU A 396 -22.67 11.15 11.33
CA LEU A 396 -22.84 10.52 10.01
C LEU A 396 -23.27 9.07 10.13
N TRP A 397 -22.62 8.31 11.01
CA TRP A 397 -22.96 6.91 11.26
C TRP A 397 -24.43 6.70 11.62
N ILE A 398 -24.96 7.55 12.51
CA ILE A 398 -26.37 7.53 12.93
C ILE A 398 -27.27 8.00 11.78
N GLN A 399 -26.94 9.11 11.11
CA GLN A 399 -27.72 9.65 10.00
C GLN A 399 -27.86 8.66 8.85
N MET A 400 -26.80 7.90 8.56
CA MET A 400 -26.78 6.87 7.52
C MET A 400 -27.40 5.54 7.99
N LYS A 401 -27.84 5.45 9.25
CA LYS A 401 -28.45 4.25 9.84
C LYS A 401 -27.58 2.99 9.68
N ILE A 402 -26.25 3.12 9.79
CA ILE A 402 -25.36 1.96 9.59
C ILE A 402 -25.40 1.03 10.80
N SER A 403 -25.70 1.54 12.00
CA SER A 403 -25.86 0.72 13.21
C SER A 403 -26.88 -0.41 13.06
N GLU A 404 -27.89 -0.23 12.20
CA GLU A 404 -28.93 -1.21 11.88
C GLU A 404 -28.38 -2.41 11.07
N MET A 405 -27.23 -2.25 10.42
CA MET A 405 -26.55 -3.33 9.67
C MET A 405 -25.63 -4.18 10.54
N CYS A 406 -25.40 -3.77 11.79
CA CYS A 406 -24.46 -4.46 12.66
C CYS A 406 -25.10 -5.68 13.31
N ASP A 407 -24.48 -6.84 13.10
CA ASP A 407 -24.87 -8.10 13.74
C ASP A 407 -24.76 -8.00 15.28
N PRO A 408 -25.88 -8.08 16.02
CA PRO A 408 -25.89 -7.99 17.48
C PRO A 408 -25.11 -9.11 18.17
N GLN A 409 -25.07 -10.31 17.60
CA GLN A 409 -24.39 -11.46 18.19
C GLN A 409 -22.86 -11.31 18.08
N LYS A 410 -22.37 -10.76 16.95
CA LYS A 410 -20.93 -10.45 16.78
C LYS A 410 -20.45 -9.28 17.64
N LYS A 411 -21.33 -8.34 18.04
CA LYS A 411 -20.97 -7.26 18.97
C LYS A 411 -20.59 -7.78 20.36
N GLN A 412 -21.25 -8.82 20.86
CA GLN A 412 -20.99 -9.36 22.19
C GLN A 412 -19.65 -10.10 22.26
N VAL A 413 -19.28 -10.87 21.23
CA VAL A 413 -18.01 -11.62 21.18
C VAL A 413 -16.78 -10.70 21.18
N GLN A 414 -16.84 -9.54 20.50
CA GLN A 414 -15.77 -8.55 20.53
C GLN A 414 -15.60 -7.86 21.90
N GLN A 415 -16.66 -7.87 22.73
CA GLN A 415 -16.63 -7.32 24.09
C GLN A 415 -16.21 -8.36 25.14
N THR A 416 -16.58 -9.64 24.96
CA THR A 416 -16.30 -10.73 25.91
C THR A 416 -14.96 -11.44 25.69
N GLY A 417 -14.42 -11.43 24.46
CA GLY A 417 -13.07 -11.95 24.15
C GLY A 417 -11.92 -11.12 24.76
N LYS A 418 -12.23 -9.91 25.25
CA LYS A 418 -11.34 -9.13 26.11
C LYS A 418 -11.45 -9.65 27.53
N ARG A 419 -10.69 -10.70 27.89
CA ARG A 419 -10.42 -11.01 29.31
C ARG A 419 -9.98 -9.72 29.97
N ARG A 420 -10.84 -9.15 30.82
CA ARG A 420 -10.49 -8.06 31.72
C ARG A 420 -9.35 -8.59 32.60
N GLN A 421 -8.11 -8.15 32.36
CA GLN A 421 -7.14 -8.14 33.45
C GLN A 421 -7.78 -7.31 34.57
N PRO A 422 -7.89 -7.83 35.80
CA PRO A 422 -8.39 -7.03 36.91
C PRO A 422 -7.46 -5.82 37.05
N CYS A 423 -8.05 -4.63 36.95
CA CYS A 423 -7.36 -3.41 37.31
C CYS A 423 -7.14 -3.48 38.83
N ASN A 424 -5.93 -3.80 39.27
CA ASN A 424 -5.60 -3.83 40.69
C ASN A 424 -5.70 -2.41 41.23
N ARG A 425 -6.74 -2.17 42.03
CA ARG A 425 -7.18 -0.85 42.50
C ARG A 425 -6.36 -0.38 43.73
N GLN A 426 -5.04 -0.51 43.68
CA GLN A 426 -4.14 -0.21 44.81
C GLN A 426 -2.92 0.66 44.48
N GLN A 427 -2.86 1.35 43.34
CA GLN A 427 -1.72 2.25 43.01
C GLN A 427 -2.09 3.70 42.69
N PHE A 428 -3.22 4.21 43.20
CA PHE A 428 -3.56 5.63 43.11
C PHE A 428 -4.00 6.18 44.47
N MET A 429 -3.09 6.20 45.44
CA MET A 429 -3.13 7.12 46.59
C MET A 429 -1.70 7.30 47.11
N THR A 430 -0.98 8.29 46.57
CA THR A 430 0.09 9.04 47.25
C THR A 430 0.65 10.05 46.26
N LEU A 431 -0.05 11.15 46.07
CA LEU A 431 0.51 12.41 45.56
C LEU A 431 -0.37 13.55 46.10
N THR A 432 -0.30 13.75 47.42
CA THR A 432 -0.64 15.00 48.12
C THR A 432 0.19 15.04 49.40
N ALA A 433 0.89 16.16 49.60
CA ALA A 433 1.65 16.58 50.79
C ALA A 433 3.09 16.03 50.94
N SER A 434 4.06 16.73 50.36
CA SER A 434 5.07 17.55 51.08
C SER A 434 5.87 18.37 50.08
#